data_AF-A0A4R0RQZ3-F1
#
_entry.id   AF-A0A4R0RQZ3-F1
#
_cell.length_a   1.000
_cell.length_b   1.000
_cell.length_c   1.000
_cell.angle_alpha   90.00
_cell.angle_beta   90.00
_cell.angle_gamma   90.00
#
_symmetry.space_group_name_H-M   'P 1'
#
loop_
_entity.id
_entity.type
_entity.pdbx_description
1 polymer ?
#
loop_
_entity_poly.entity_id
_entity_poly.type
_entity_poly.pdbx_seq_one_letter_code
_entity_poly.pdbx_strand_id
1 'polypeptide(L)'
;MKRDEFRRNRRGNVLANKRNECAACRALGTLLPYSYGFHKFQIPTGHNVYGFLTEDVHGVPLPAPEDLPDIDLQRRMVRHLNLVERTLLYKGVGKHWYFESVTVTELPTDAGDPTSFRVVVSDCALARLRLGQDLYFPPMQEPVAEMYVGTSDGPWQALGAAGYELTKDEFDEWSEPPLNDHERWSR
;
A
#
# COMPACT_ATOMS: atom_id res chain seq x y z
N MET A 1 -56.45 -0.18 4.61
CA MET A 1 -55.63 0.91 5.19
C MET A 1 -54.46 0.33 6.02
N LYS A 2 -53.56 -0.48 5.41
CA LYS A 2 -52.39 -1.12 6.06
C LYS A 2 -51.28 -1.48 5.06
N ARG A 3 -50.98 -0.61 4.08
CA ARG A 3 -49.88 -0.84 3.12
C ARG A 3 -48.89 0.33 2.96
N ASP A 4 -49.22 1.52 3.47
CA ASP A 4 -48.37 2.71 3.28
C ASP A 4 -47.40 2.99 4.45
N GLU A 5 -47.59 2.39 5.63
CA GLU A 5 -46.67 2.55 6.76
C GLU A 5 -45.41 1.68 6.66
N PHE A 6 -45.49 0.53 5.98
CA PHE A 6 -44.35 -0.40 5.88
C PHE A 6 -43.24 0.10 4.92
N ARG A 7 -43.56 1.07 4.04
CA ARG A 7 -42.58 1.67 3.11
C ARG A 7 -41.81 2.85 3.70
N ARG A 8 -42.31 3.50 4.75
CA ARG A 8 -41.60 4.63 5.40
C ARG A 8 -40.49 4.14 6.34
N ASN A 9 -40.64 2.97 6.96
CA ASN A 9 -39.68 2.49 7.96
C ASN A 9 -38.37 1.90 7.38
N ARG A 10 -38.25 1.69 6.06
CA ARG A 10 -36.98 1.28 5.41
C ARG A 10 -36.11 2.44 4.93
N ARG A 11 -36.60 3.68 4.92
CA ARG A 11 -35.81 4.84 4.47
C ARG A 11 -35.11 5.58 5.62
N GLY A 12 -35.52 5.36 6.87
CA GLY A 12 -34.91 6.00 8.04
C GLY A 12 -33.62 5.34 8.54
N ASN A 13 -33.43 4.04 8.31
CA ASN A 13 -32.29 3.28 8.87
C ASN A 13 -31.13 3.02 7.91
N VAL A 14 -31.17 3.52 6.67
CA VAL A 14 -30.08 3.36 5.70
C VAL A 14 -29.14 4.58 5.66
N LEU A 15 -29.53 5.70 6.29
CA LEU A 15 -28.78 6.96 6.25
C LEU A 15 -27.90 7.22 7.48
N ALA A 16 -27.97 6.39 8.52
CA ALA A 16 -27.17 6.56 9.74
C ALA A 16 -25.89 5.70 9.78
N ASN A 17 -25.66 4.83 8.80
CA ASN A 17 -24.51 3.92 8.77
C ASN A 17 -23.43 4.31 7.75
N LYS A 18 -23.49 5.53 7.22
CA LYS A 18 -22.49 6.12 6.32
C LYS A 18 -21.90 7.35 6.99
N ARG A 19 -20.83 7.15 7.77
CA ARG A 19 -19.79 8.13 8.15
C ARG A 19 -19.15 7.64 9.43
N ASN A 20 -18.21 6.71 9.27
CA ASN A 20 -17.00 6.55 10.07
C ASN A 20 -16.11 5.50 9.38
N GLU A 21 -16.07 5.55 8.05
CA GLU A 21 -14.94 4.97 7.32
C GLU A 21 -13.75 5.86 7.68
N CYS A 22 -12.91 5.37 8.58
CA CYS A 22 -11.65 5.98 8.93
C CYS A 22 -10.93 6.38 7.63
N ALA A 23 -10.44 7.60 7.51
CA ALA A 23 -9.73 8.06 6.30
C ALA A 23 -8.57 7.09 5.94
N ALA A 24 -7.96 6.47 6.94
CA ALA A 24 -6.98 5.40 6.78
C ALA A 24 -7.53 4.15 6.07
N CYS A 25 -8.81 3.81 6.27
CA CYS A 25 -9.47 2.69 5.58
C CYS A 25 -9.85 3.01 4.13
N ARG A 26 -10.06 4.29 3.77
CA ARG A 26 -10.18 4.68 2.35
C ARG A 26 -8.84 4.65 1.62
N ALA A 27 -7.76 5.07 2.29
CA ALA A 27 -6.41 4.98 1.73
C ALA A 27 -5.94 3.51 1.53
N LEU A 28 -6.43 2.58 2.35
CA LEU A 28 -6.13 1.14 2.22
C LEU A 28 -6.83 0.47 1.04
N GLY A 29 -7.91 1.05 0.50
CA GLY A 29 -8.65 0.49 -0.64
C GLY A 29 -7.97 0.69 -2.00
N THR A 30 -6.80 1.34 -2.05
CA THR A 30 -6.14 1.73 -3.30
C THR A 30 -4.66 1.39 -3.35
N LEU A 31 -4.10 0.81 -2.29
CA LEU A 31 -2.66 0.54 -2.21
C LEU A 31 -2.25 -0.79 -2.83
N LEU A 32 -3.11 -1.80 -2.70
CA LEU A 32 -2.90 -3.13 -3.23
C LEU A 32 -3.99 -3.41 -4.26
N PRO A 33 -3.69 -4.19 -5.31
CA PRO A 33 -4.70 -4.65 -6.23
C PRO A 33 -5.83 -5.37 -5.49
N TYR A 34 -7.08 -5.00 -5.74
CA TYR A 34 -8.24 -5.73 -5.24
C TYR A 34 -8.18 -7.20 -5.68
N SER A 35 -8.31 -8.14 -4.74
CA SER A 35 -8.33 -9.56 -5.03
C SER A 35 -9.76 -10.06 -5.23
N TYR A 36 -10.07 -10.61 -6.40
CA TYR A 36 -11.35 -11.24 -6.70
C TYR A 36 -11.48 -12.64 -6.10
N GLY A 37 -10.37 -13.26 -5.68
CA GLY A 37 -10.38 -14.55 -5.02
C GLY A 37 -9.13 -15.38 -5.28
N PHE A 38 -8.99 -16.43 -4.48
CA PHE A 38 -7.95 -17.43 -4.58
C PHE A 38 -8.53 -18.71 -5.19
N HIS A 39 -7.80 -19.29 -6.13
CA HIS A 39 -8.22 -20.43 -6.92
C HIS A 39 -7.17 -21.54 -6.87
N LYS A 40 -7.67 -22.78 -6.84
CA LYS A 40 -6.86 -23.99 -6.97
C LYS A 40 -7.29 -24.71 -8.24
N PHE A 41 -6.34 -24.92 -9.14
CA PHE A 41 -6.52 -25.66 -10.38
C PHE A 41 -5.73 -26.97 -10.29
N GLN A 42 -6.23 -28.03 -10.91
CA GLN A 42 -5.47 -29.26 -11.08
C GLN A 42 -5.16 -29.43 -12.57
N ILE A 43 -3.88 -29.45 -12.92
CA ILE A 43 -3.46 -29.64 -14.32
C ILE A 43 -3.49 -31.14 -14.68
N PRO A 44 -3.56 -31.51 -15.98
CA PRO A 44 -3.72 -32.90 -16.42
C PRO A 44 -2.64 -33.87 -15.92
N THR A 45 -1.46 -33.36 -15.57
CA THR A 45 -0.35 -34.12 -14.97
C THR A 45 -0.55 -34.43 -13.49
N GLY A 46 -1.68 -34.02 -12.90
CA GLY A 46 -2.06 -34.29 -11.51
C GLY A 46 -1.56 -33.26 -10.48
N HIS A 47 -0.70 -32.32 -10.89
CA HIS A 47 -0.19 -31.27 -10.02
C HIS A 47 -1.26 -30.21 -9.70
N ASN A 48 -1.22 -29.67 -8.47
CA ASN A 48 -2.06 -28.55 -8.07
C ASN A 48 -1.34 -27.24 -8.38
N VAL A 49 -2.03 -26.35 -9.06
CA VAL A 49 -1.60 -24.97 -9.32
C VAL A 49 -2.50 -24.04 -8.50
N TYR A 50 -1.88 -23.15 -7.74
CA TYR A 50 -2.59 -22.13 -6.96
C TYR A 50 -2.38 -20.78 -7.64
N GLY A 51 -3.47 -20.02 -7.75
CA GLY A 51 -3.43 -18.68 -8.30
C GLY A 51 -4.47 -17.81 -7.61
N PHE A 52 -4.39 -16.51 -7.86
CA PHE A 52 -5.43 -15.58 -7.46
C PHE A 52 -5.65 -14.61 -8.59
N LEU A 53 -6.86 -14.06 -8.66
CA LEU A 53 -7.24 -13.07 -9.64
C LEU A 53 -7.25 -11.71 -8.94
N THR A 54 -6.56 -10.74 -9.49
CA THR A 54 -6.59 -9.36 -9.01
C THR A 54 -7.26 -8.46 -10.02
N GLU A 55 -7.64 -7.26 -9.59
CA GLU A 55 -7.96 -6.18 -10.50
C GLU A 55 -6.81 -5.93 -11.48
N ASP A 56 -7.20 -5.56 -12.70
CA ASP A 56 -6.29 -5.05 -13.69
C ASP A 56 -6.06 -3.56 -13.38
N VAL A 57 -4.83 -3.22 -13.02
CA VAL A 57 -4.45 -1.89 -12.57
C VAL A 57 -3.88 -1.13 -13.76
N HIS A 58 -4.64 -0.15 -14.25
CA HIS A 58 -4.16 0.74 -15.31
C HIS A 58 -3.42 1.94 -14.73
N GLY A 59 -2.19 2.16 -15.17
CA GLY A 59 -1.36 3.29 -14.77
C GLY A 59 -0.02 3.26 -15.49
N VAL A 60 0.88 4.14 -15.08
CA VAL A 60 2.28 4.12 -15.53
C VAL A 60 3.14 3.44 -14.47
N PRO A 61 4.26 2.80 -14.85
CA PRO A 61 5.29 2.43 -13.88
C PRO A 61 5.76 3.64 -13.07
N LEU A 62 6.50 3.39 -11.99
CA LEU A 62 7.11 4.46 -11.19
C LEU A 62 7.82 5.48 -12.11
N PRO A 63 7.39 6.76 -12.15
CA PRO A 63 7.98 7.74 -13.05
C PRO A 63 9.44 8.02 -12.69
N ALA A 64 10.28 8.18 -13.71
CA ALA A 64 11.67 8.58 -13.54
C ALA A 64 11.75 10.05 -13.08
N PRO A 65 12.88 10.51 -12.52
CA PRO A 65 13.07 11.93 -12.18
C PRO A 65 12.88 12.86 -13.37
N GLU A 66 13.19 12.38 -14.58
CA GLU A 66 13.03 13.09 -15.85
C GLU A 66 11.55 13.37 -16.18
N ASP A 67 10.65 12.46 -15.77
CA ASP A 67 9.20 12.61 -15.91
C ASP A 67 8.61 13.55 -14.84
N LEU A 68 9.36 13.80 -13.76
CA LEU A 68 9.00 14.65 -12.63
C LEU A 68 10.03 15.77 -12.46
N PRO A 69 10.09 16.77 -13.37
CA PRO A 69 11.15 17.79 -13.35
C PRO A 69 11.13 18.69 -12.11
N ASP A 70 10.03 18.72 -11.37
CA ASP A 70 9.89 19.47 -10.13
C ASP A 70 10.40 18.64 -8.93
N ILE A 71 11.44 19.16 -8.27
CA ILE A 71 12.07 18.53 -7.11
C ILE A 71 11.10 18.28 -5.96
N ASP A 72 10.10 19.15 -5.78
CA ASP A 72 9.13 18.99 -4.72
C ASP A 72 8.10 17.89 -5.04
N LEU A 73 7.80 17.65 -6.32
CA LEU A 73 7.06 16.45 -6.75
C LEU A 73 7.86 15.17 -6.51
N GLN A 74 9.15 15.17 -6.83
CA GLN A 74 10.02 14.02 -6.58
C GLN A 74 10.07 13.68 -5.10
N ARG A 75 10.29 14.68 -4.23
CA ARG A 75 10.23 14.54 -2.76
C ARG A 75 8.90 13.98 -2.30
N ARG A 76 7.77 14.49 -2.82
CA ARG A 76 6.44 13.97 -2.50
C ARG A 76 6.27 12.51 -2.91
N MET A 77 6.80 12.09 -4.06
CA MET A 77 6.76 10.69 -4.50
C MET A 77 7.58 9.80 -3.55
N VAL A 78 8.83 10.16 -3.27
CA VAL A 78 9.73 9.43 -2.36
C VAL A 78 9.08 9.27 -0.99
N ARG A 79 8.54 10.36 -0.44
CA ARG A 79 7.82 10.34 0.82
C ARG A 79 6.59 9.43 0.77
N HIS A 80 5.81 9.49 -0.31
CA HIS A 80 4.63 8.65 -0.47
C HIS A 80 5.01 7.16 -0.48
N LEU A 81 6.06 6.77 -1.22
CA LEU A 81 6.54 5.38 -1.24
C LEU A 81 7.06 4.91 0.13
N ASN A 82 7.74 5.77 0.88
CA ASN A 82 8.14 5.45 2.25
C ASN A 82 6.93 5.22 3.17
N LEU A 83 5.86 6.03 3.02
CA LEU A 83 4.60 5.81 3.75
C LEU A 83 3.94 4.49 3.34
N VAL A 84 4.01 4.11 2.06
CA VAL A 84 3.53 2.81 1.59
C VAL A 84 4.30 1.68 2.26
N GLU A 85 5.63 1.71 2.25
CA GLU A 85 6.46 0.69 2.92
C GLU A 85 6.11 0.56 4.39
N ARG A 86 6.07 1.67 5.11
CA ARG A 86 5.69 1.68 6.54
C ARG A 86 4.31 1.09 6.76
N THR A 87 3.36 1.37 5.86
CA THR A 87 2.00 0.80 5.94
C THR A 87 2.02 -0.71 5.73
N LEU A 88 2.75 -1.21 4.73
CA LEU A 88 2.92 -2.64 4.50
C LEU A 88 3.57 -3.32 5.70
N LEU A 89 4.69 -2.78 6.20
CA LEU A 89 5.40 -3.30 7.38
C LEU A 89 4.52 -3.28 8.64
N TYR A 90 3.75 -2.21 8.86
CA TYR A 90 2.79 -2.13 9.97
C TYR A 90 1.70 -3.21 9.88
N LYS A 91 1.30 -3.60 8.66
CA LYS A 91 0.41 -4.74 8.41
C LYS A 91 1.13 -6.09 8.40
N GLY A 92 2.42 -6.12 8.70
CA GLY A 92 3.26 -7.32 8.70
C GLY A 92 3.59 -7.82 7.29
N VAL A 93 3.31 -7.04 6.24
CA VAL A 93 3.55 -7.41 4.84
C VAL A 93 4.97 -6.99 4.47
N GLY A 94 5.86 -7.96 4.29
CA GLY A 94 7.16 -7.73 3.64
C GLY A 94 7.04 -7.79 2.13
N LYS A 95 7.81 -6.97 1.41
CA LYS A 95 7.83 -6.94 -0.06
C LYS A 95 9.25 -6.76 -0.58
N HIS A 96 9.54 -7.37 -1.72
CA HIS A 96 10.69 -7.02 -2.55
C HIS A 96 10.31 -5.88 -3.49
N TRP A 97 11.11 -4.81 -3.46
CA TRP A 97 10.84 -3.60 -4.21
C TRP A 97 11.64 -3.58 -5.51
N TYR A 98 10.94 -3.43 -6.63
CA TYR A 98 11.53 -3.23 -7.94
C TYR A 98 10.62 -2.33 -8.78
N PHE A 99 11.19 -1.69 -9.80
CA PHE A 99 10.55 -0.68 -10.63
C PHE A 99 9.14 -1.06 -11.10
N GLU A 100 9.00 -2.24 -11.70
CA GLU A 100 7.74 -2.72 -12.30
C GLU A 100 6.67 -3.11 -11.25
N SER A 101 7.06 -3.27 -9.98
CA SER A 101 6.11 -3.61 -8.92
C SER A 101 5.34 -2.43 -8.33
N VAL A 102 5.58 -1.24 -8.88
CA VAL A 102 4.97 0.01 -8.44
C VAL A 102 4.28 0.64 -9.65
N THR A 103 2.97 0.80 -9.56
CA THR A 103 2.15 1.43 -10.60
C THR A 103 1.55 2.72 -10.06
N VAL A 104 1.78 3.82 -10.75
CA VAL A 104 1.20 5.13 -10.45
C VAL A 104 -0.04 5.30 -11.32
N THR A 105 -1.20 5.39 -10.66
CA THR A 105 -2.51 5.48 -11.32
C THR A 105 -3.02 6.92 -11.42
N GLU A 106 -2.58 7.80 -10.51
CA GLU A 106 -2.89 9.22 -10.53
C GLU A 106 -1.61 10.01 -10.20
N LEU A 107 -1.28 10.98 -11.05
CA LEU A 107 -0.11 11.84 -10.95
C LEU A 107 -0.57 13.30 -10.72
N PRO A 108 -0.02 14.01 -9.72
CA PRO A 108 -0.27 15.45 -9.57
C PRO A 108 0.30 16.21 -10.78
N THR A 109 -0.33 17.30 -11.20
CA THR A 109 0.15 18.07 -12.36
C THR A 109 1.37 18.94 -12.08
N ASP A 110 1.48 19.45 -10.85
CA ASP A 110 2.57 20.33 -10.39
C ASP A 110 2.72 20.27 -8.86
N ALA A 111 3.77 20.88 -8.28
CA ALA A 111 4.01 20.80 -6.84
C ALA A 111 2.94 21.51 -6.00
N GLY A 112 2.22 22.47 -6.57
CA GLY A 112 1.10 23.17 -5.94
C GLY A 112 -0.21 22.39 -5.97
N ASP A 113 -0.30 21.33 -6.79
CA ASP A 113 -1.47 20.48 -6.88
C ASP A 113 -1.68 19.70 -5.56
N PRO A 114 -2.81 19.90 -4.86
CA PRO A 114 -3.11 19.19 -3.63
C PRO A 114 -3.42 17.70 -3.83
N THR A 115 -3.57 17.24 -5.08
CA THR A 115 -3.82 15.84 -5.41
C THR A 115 -2.65 14.97 -4.93
N SER A 116 -2.94 13.91 -4.19
CA SER A 116 -1.93 12.94 -3.76
C SER A 116 -1.58 11.99 -4.91
N PHE A 117 -0.33 11.52 -4.96
CA PHE A 117 -0.01 10.35 -5.78
C PHE A 117 -0.91 9.18 -5.39
N ARG A 118 -1.40 8.45 -6.39
CA ARG A 118 -2.09 7.18 -6.16
C ARG A 118 -1.24 6.04 -6.66
N VAL A 119 -0.58 5.36 -5.73
CA VAL A 119 0.31 4.25 -6.00
C VAL A 119 -0.37 2.93 -5.66
N VAL A 120 -0.29 1.99 -6.60
CA VAL A 120 -0.66 0.59 -6.40
C VAL A 120 0.60 -0.25 -6.43
N VAL A 121 0.79 -1.04 -5.39
CA VAL A 121 1.95 -1.92 -5.23
C VAL A 121 1.53 -3.35 -5.52
N SER A 122 2.19 -3.94 -6.52
CA SER A 122 1.95 -5.31 -6.96
C SER A 122 3.06 -6.24 -6.45
N ASP A 123 2.93 -7.53 -6.76
CA ASP A 123 3.88 -8.57 -6.34
C ASP A 123 4.25 -8.53 -4.85
N CYS A 124 3.22 -8.75 -4.02
CA CYS A 124 3.36 -9.05 -2.61
C CYS A 124 3.33 -10.57 -2.36
N ALA A 125 3.65 -11.39 -3.37
CA ALA A 125 3.43 -12.84 -3.32
C ALA A 125 4.28 -13.54 -2.24
N LEU A 126 5.40 -12.94 -1.85
CA LEU A 126 6.28 -13.41 -0.78
C LEU A 126 6.02 -12.73 0.57
N ALA A 127 4.93 -11.98 0.69
CA ALA A 127 4.58 -11.32 1.93
C ALA A 127 4.30 -12.33 3.04
N ARG A 128 5.12 -12.24 4.10
CA ARG A 128 4.91 -13.00 5.34
C ARG A 128 3.75 -12.40 6.14
N LEU A 129 2.51 -12.78 5.83
CA LEU A 129 1.34 -12.31 6.57
C LEU A 129 1.41 -12.68 8.06
N ARG A 130 1.47 -11.66 8.94
CA ARG A 130 1.23 -11.81 10.38
C ARG A 130 -0.27 -11.80 10.67
N LEU A 131 -0.97 -12.86 10.30
CA LEU A 131 -2.37 -13.03 10.69
C LEU A 131 -2.44 -13.44 12.17
N GLY A 132 -2.68 -12.46 13.04
CA GLY A 132 -3.09 -12.69 14.44
C GLY A 132 -2.08 -13.45 15.31
N GLN A 133 -1.05 -12.76 15.81
CA GLN A 133 -0.24 -13.25 16.94
C GLN A 133 -0.99 -13.21 18.29
N ASP A 134 -2.29 -13.50 18.30
CA ASP A 134 -3.08 -13.85 19.50
C ASP A 134 -3.65 -15.28 19.44
N LEU A 135 -3.26 -16.10 18.45
CA LEU A 135 -3.56 -17.54 18.47
C LEU A 135 -2.25 -18.34 18.50
N TYR A 136 -1.69 -18.41 19.71
CA TYR A 136 -0.85 -19.50 20.24
C TYR A 136 0.34 -19.96 19.37
N PHE A 137 1.53 -19.44 19.64
CA PHE A 137 2.81 -20.10 19.32
C PHE A 137 3.54 -20.43 20.64
N PRO A 138 4.07 -21.66 20.84
CA PRO A 138 4.99 -21.93 21.95
C PRO A 138 6.24 -21.03 21.81
N PRO A 139 6.98 -20.76 22.90
CA PRO A 139 7.91 -19.63 22.95
C PRO A 139 9.06 -19.83 21.97
N MET A 140 8.98 -19.19 20.80
CA MET A 140 10.17 -18.94 19.99
C MET A 140 10.95 -17.83 20.69
N GLN A 141 12.11 -18.21 21.22
CA GLN A 141 13.07 -17.35 21.94
C GLN A 141 13.86 -16.42 20.99
N GLU A 142 13.29 -15.99 19.87
CA GLU A 142 13.98 -15.06 18.97
C GLU A 142 13.30 -13.68 18.99
N PRO A 143 14.05 -12.61 19.30
CA PRO A 143 13.51 -11.26 19.30
C PRO A 143 13.06 -10.91 17.88
N VAL A 144 11.77 -10.62 17.75
CA VAL A 144 11.05 -10.29 16.51
C VAL A 144 11.66 -9.13 15.72
N ALA A 145 12.54 -8.34 16.35
CA ALA A 145 13.31 -7.27 15.73
C ALA A 145 14.49 -7.76 14.86
N GLU A 146 15.13 -8.89 15.20
CA GLU A 146 16.33 -9.36 14.48
C GLU A 146 15.99 -9.99 13.12
N MET A 147 14.76 -10.46 12.92
CA MET A 147 14.32 -11.06 11.66
C MET A 147 14.05 -10.05 10.53
N TYR A 148 14.08 -8.74 10.84
CA TYR A 148 13.96 -7.64 9.87
C TYR A 148 15.32 -7.04 9.48
N VAL A 149 16.40 -7.45 10.15
CA VAL A 149 17.76 -6.91 9.90
C VAL A 149 18.36 -7.48 8.61
N GLY A 150 17.67 -8.41 7.94
CA GLY A 150 18.21 -9.17 6.82
C GLY A 150 18.13 -8.51 5.44
N THR A 151 16.94 -8.25 4.90
CA THR A 151 16.80 -8.08 3.43
C THR A 151 15.49 -7.42 2.97
N SER A 152 14.85 -6.53 3.73
CA SER A 152 13.82 -5.68 3.10
C SER A 152 14.52 -4.56 2.35
N ASP A 153 14.96 -4.90 1.15
CA ASP A 153 15.16 -3.95 0.06
C ASP A 153 14.02 -2.94 0.11
N GLY A 154 14.27 -1.68 0.43
CA GLY A 154 13.21 -0.68 0.59
C GLY A 154 12.81 -0.06 -0.75
N PRO A 155 11.87 0.89 -0.76
CA PRO A 155 11.49 1.65 -1.95
C PRO A 155 12.67 2.30 -2.67
N TRP A 156 13.76 2.58 -1.95
CA TRP A 156 15.00 3.12 -2.50
C TRP A 156 15.58 2.29 -3.66
N GLN A 157 15.37 0.97 -3.70
CA GLN A 157 15.80 0.15 -4.83
C GLN A 157 14.96 0.38 -6.07
N ALA A 158 13.64 0.48 -5.91
CA ALA A 158 12.74 0.80 -7.02
C ALA A 158 13.01 2.23 -7.54
N LEU A 159 13.28 3.17 -6.64
CA LEU A 159 13.68 4.54 -6.97
C LEU A 159 15.04 4.57 -7.70
N GLY A 160 16.05 3.86 -7.20
CA GLY A 160 17.35 3.77 -7.87
C GLY A 160 17.24 3.16 -9.27
N ALA A 161 16.41 2.12 -9.44
CA ALA A 161 16.12 1.53 -10.74
C ALA A 161 15.33 2.47 -11.69
N ALA A 162 14.52 3.37 -11.13
CA ALA A 162 13.85 4.45 -11.87
C ALA A 162 14.77 5.62 -12.22
N GLY A 163 16.04 5.61 -11.78
CA GLY A 163 17.01 6.67 -12.06
C GLY A 163 17.12 7.75 -10.98
N TYR A 164 16.53 7.58 -9.80
CA TYR A 164 16.70 8.52 -8.69
C TYR A 164 18.10 8.34 -8.07
N GLU A 165 18.94 9.36 -8.18
CA GLU A 165 20.28 9.41 -7.58
C GLU A 165 20.23 10.04 -6.18
N LEU A 166 19.58 9.36 -5.24
CA LEU A 166 19.48 9.84 -3.85
C LEU A 166 20.58 9.21 -2.98
N THR A 167 21.28 10.04 -2.23
CA THR A 167 22.05 9.56 -1.09
C THR A 167 21.11 9.04 0.01
N LYS A 168 21.64 8.22 0.91
CA LYS A 168 20.85 7.73 2.05
C LYS A 168 20.34 8.87 2.93
N ASP A 169 21.17 9.89 3.17
CA ASP A 169 20.80 11.05 3.98
C ASP A 169 19.69 11.87 3.31
N GLU A 170 19.74 12.05 1.99
CA GLU A 170 18.66 12.71 1.23
C GLU A 170 17.38 11.87 1.26
N PHE A 171 17.48 10.56 1.11
CA PHE A 171 16.30 9.69 1.22
C PHE A 171 15.65 9.79 2.59
N ASP A 172 16.44 9.76 3.66
CA ASP A 172 15.96 9.90 5.04
C ASP A 172 15.33 11.28 5.24
N GLU A 173 15.99 12.36 4.80
CA GLU A 173 15.47 13.73 4.85
C GLU A 173 14.13 13.86 4.10
N TRP A 174 14.05 13.35 2.88
CA TRP A 174 12.85 13.47 2.03
C TRP A 174 11.71 12.59 2.54
N SER A 175 12.06 11.52 3.25
CA SER A 175 11.13 10.61 3.91
C SER A 175 10.55 11.18 5.20
N GLU A 176 11.15 12.23 5.78
CA GLU A 176 10.63 12.85 6.99
C GLU A 176 9.36 13.66 6.70
N PRO A 177 8.26 13.40 7.41
CA PRO A 177 7.08 14.25 7.30
C PRO A 177 7.37 15.67 7.86
N PRO A 178 6.73 16.72 7.30
CA PRO A 178 6.79 18.08 7.81
C PRO A 178 6.52 18.14 9.30
N LEU A 179 7.11 19.12 9.98
CA LEU A 179 6.98 19.34 11.42
C LEU A 179 5.53 19.35 11.93
N ASN A 180 4.58 19.77 11.09
CA ASN A 180 3.16 19.91 11.42
C ASN A 180 2.30 18.76 10.89
N ASP A 181 2.90 17.70 10.35
CA ASP A 181 2.14 16.56 9.86
C ASP A 181 1.81 15.61 11.02
N HIS A 182 0.55 15.20 11.07
CA HIS A 182 0.01 14.23 12.03
C HIS A 182 0.61 12.83 11.83
N GLU A 183 1.32 12.62 10.72
CA GLU A 183 2.13 11.44 10.42
C GLU A 183 3.53 11.44 11.07
N ARG A 184 3.89 12.46 11.87
CA ARG A 184 5.01 12.34 12.82
C ARG A 184 4.60 11.44 13.98
N TRP A 185 4.56 10.13 13.75
CA TRP A 185 4.48 9.15 14.83
C TRP A 185 5.75 9.33 15.66
N SER A 186 5.59 9.73 16.93
CA SER A 186 6.67 9.94 17.88
C SER A 186 7.64 8.76 17.85
N ARG A 187 8.92 9.06 17.57
CA ARG A 187 10.02 8.09 17.67
C ARG A 187 10.07 7.46 19.06
#